data_AF-A0A1S8TAI9-F1
#
_entry.id   AF-A0A1S8TAI9-F1
#
_cell.length_a   1.000
_cell.length_b   1.000
_cell.length_c   1.000
_cell.angle_alpha   90.00
_cell.angle_beta   90.00
_cell.angle_gamma   90.00
#
_symmetry.space_group_name_H-M   'P 1'
#
loop_
_entity.id
_entity.type
_entity.pdbx_description
1 polymer ?
#
loop_
_entity_poly.entity_id
_entity_poly.type
_entity_poly.pdbx_seq_one_letter_code
_entity_poly.pdbx_strand_id
1 'polypeptide(L)'
;MIFNNIKITFLFYSPYECTAVEEYLENMAEDGWLLTGIKGPFFKFKKIKPQKIKYSVDVIGKISSFDSKKSDELLEYQEYCSAAGWNFICQAREIQVFYSKENTELVSIHTDETEKFKLVFKSSLRGRLNELFITIMLIFNASLQFSSGAEYSLSSNFSIFVTFITIILIFIDIFKLINFSTWAIRAKLKLKEDDYMPYNTYKVLKRKNAFLIIFSLFSILGILLFTLSGDYQKRKLNLIIFAILTAFIIIYPFIKKFINKTRYSKNTKLITNAFIILISILLIISLTTRAILSNVYNNSNYNSISYSNVNLTIDDFINAETVDKSPDIDCTTSILATRIYYSCGDKDNYFNYMLLESKYPLVIKFDENRLLNWLNSISYNFVKIDTNLPKNIVVYSSSKNNWFILVSKDKVIRIRNHFNNVSDDDFLNTVYLKLFCN
;
A
#
# COMPACT_ATOMS: atom_id res chain seq x y z
N MET A 1 21.33 -17.33 -1.86
CA MET A 1 21.24 -18.79 -1.62
C MET A 1 22.21 -19.51 -2.55
N ILE A 2 22.98 -20.48 -2.06
CA ILE A 2 23.89 -21.29 -2.87
C ILE A 2 23.45 -22.75 -2.76
N PHE A 3 23.30 -23.42 -3.89
CA PHE A 3 22.96 -24.83 -4.00
C PHE A 3 23.94 -25.48 -4.99
N ASN A 4 24.88 -26.26 -4.49
CA ASN A 4 25.97 -26.88 -5.26
C ASN A 4 26.71 -25.84 -6.12
N ASN A 5 26.59 -25.96 -7.45
CA ASN A 5 27.24 -25.08 -8.43
C ASN A 5 26.35 -23.92 -8.87
N ILE A 6 25.21 -23.68 -8.21
CA ILE A 6 24.25 -22.63 -8.54
C ILE A 6 24.17 -21.63 -7.38
N LYS A 7 24.26 -20.34 -7.70
CA LYS A 7 24.01 -19.25 -6.75
C LYS A 7 22.81 -18.44 -7.23
N ILE A 8 21.86 -18.18 -6.33
CA ILE A 8 20.73 -17.28 -6.58
C ILE A 8 20.88 -16.09 -5.66
N THR A 9 20.91 -14.90 -6.24
CA THR A 9 20.90 -13.63 -5.51
C THR A 9 19.67 -12.81 -5.87
N PHE A 10 19.47 -11.75 -5.10
CA PHE A 10 18.32 -10.88 -5.22
C PHE A 10 18.80 -9.44 -5.39
N LEU A 11 18.40 -8.81 -6.49
CA LEU A 11 18.77 -7.45 -6.83
C LEU A 11 17.62 -6.77 -7.57
N PHE A 12 17.03 -5.75 -6.93
CA PHE A 12 16.10 -4.82 -7.55
C PHE A 12 16.86 -3.72 -8.28
N TYR A 13 16.61 -3.63 -9.58
CA TYR A 13 17.21 -2.63 -10.46
C TYR A 13 16.16 -2.05 -11.41
N SER A 14 16.39 -0.80 -11.82
CA SER A 14 15.67 -0.10 -12.87
C SER A 14 16.56 0.01 -14.12
N PRO A 15 15.98 0.27 -15.31
CA PRO A 15 16.76 0.38 -16.56
C PRO A 15 17.86 1.45 -16.50
N TYR A 16 17.65 2.57 -15.81
CA TYR A 16 18.69 3.58 -15.60
C TYR A 16 19.83 3.18 -14.64
N GLU A 17 19.78 1.97 -14.07
CA GLU A 17 20.80 1.42 -13.19
C GLU A 17 21.56 0.25 -13.84
N CYS A 18 21.42 0.05 -15.16
CA CYS A 18 22.06 -1.06 -15.87
C CYS A 18 23.58 -1.17 -15.65
N THR A 19 24.30 -0.06 -15.58
CA THR A 19 25.74 -0.05 -15.29
C THR A 19 26.10 -0.47 -13.87
N ALA A 20 25.25 -0.15 -12.88
CA ALA A 20 25.41 -0.69 -11.53
C ALA A 20 25.19 -2.22 -11.52
N VAL A 21 24.38 -2.74 -12.46
CA VAL A 21 24.21 -4.18 -12.67
C VAL A 21 25.43 -4.76 -13.38
N GLU A 22 26.01 -4.10 -14.37
CA GLU A 22 27.28 -4.51 -14.99
C GLU A 22 28.38 -4.66 -13.93
N GLU A 23 28.66 -3.61 -13.15
CA GLU A 23 29.66 -3.65 -12.07
C GLU A 23 29.38 -4.79 -11.07
N TYR A 24 28.10 -5.03 -10.74
CA TYR A 24 27.71 -6.15 -9.88
C TYR A 24 28.03 -7.52 -10.51
N LEU A 25 27.76 -7.70 -11.80
CA LEU A 25 28.01 -8.95 -12.52
C LEU A 25 29.52 -9.20 -12.72
N GLU A 26 30.29 -8.14 -12.97
CA GLU A 26 31.76 -8.18 -13.06
C GLU A 26 32.37 -8.64 -11.73
N ASN A 27 31.97 -8.01 -10.62
CA ASN A 27 32.38 -8.44 -9.28
C ASN A 27 31.99 -9.91 -9.00
N MET A 28 30.81 -10.36 -9.45
CA MET A 28 30.40 -11.76 -9.30
C MET A 28 31.26 -12.72 -10.12
N ALA A 29 31.69 -12.34 -11.33
CA ALA A 29 32.57 -13.15 -12.16
C ALA A 29 33.99 -13.26 -11.57
N GLU A 30 34.50 -12.18 -11.01
CA GLU A 30 35.75 -12.18 -10.24
C GLU A 30 35.66 -13.10 -9.02
N ASP A 31 34.49 -13.17 -8.37
CA ASP A 31 34.21 -14.14 -7.30
C ASP A 31 33.97 -15.59 -7.79
N GLY A 32 34.08 -15.85 -9.11
CA GLY A 32 33.88 -17.18 -9.71
C GLY A 32 32.42 -17.54 -9.97
N TRP A 33 31.55 -16.56 -10.22
CA TRP A 33 30.12 -16.75 -10.53
C TRP A 33 29.73 -16.14 -11.87
N LEU A 34 29.39 -16.98 -12.84
CA LEU A 34 28.90 -16.55 -14.16
C LEU A 34 27.38 -16.47 -14.18
N LEU A 35 26.83 -15.35 -14.65
CA LEU A 35 25.38 -15.21 -14.85
C LEU A 35 24.86 -16.23 -15.87
N THR A 36 23.72 -16.85 -15.56
CA THR A 36 23.01 -17.78 -16.45
C THR A 36 21.58 -17.37 -16.76
N GLY A 37 21.02 -16.44 -15.98
CA GLY A 37 19.67 -15.95 -16.23
C GLY A 37 19.19 -14.98 -15.17
N ILE A 38 18.28 -14.10 -15.60
CA ILE A 38 17.58 -13.16 -14.75
C ILE A 38 16.07 -13.41 -14.86
N LYS A 39 15.38 -13.48 -13.73
CA LYS A 39 13.92 -13.60 -13.67
C LYS A 39 13.35 -12.65 -12.62
N GLY A 40 12.86 -11.49 -13.06
CA GLY A 40 12.46 -10.44 -12.12
C GLY A 40 13.69 -9.98 -11.32
N PRO A 41 13.61 -9.90 -9.98
CA PRO A 41 14.76 -9.53 -9.14
C PRO A 41 15.75 -10.68 -8.89
N PHE A 42 15.48 -11.89 -9.40
CA PHE A 42 16.31 -13.07 -9.14
C PHE A 42 17.39 -13.23 -10.21
N PHE A 43 18.65 -13.23 -9.78
CA PHE A 43 19.80 -13.47 -10.63
C PHE A 43 20.34 -14.87 -10.34
N LYS A 44 20.45 -15.71 -11.38
CA LYS A 44 20.94 -17.08 -11.28
C LYS A 44 22.33 -17.17 -11.87
N PHE A 45 23.27 -17.70 -11.09
CA PHE A 45 24.66 -17.88 -11.46
C PHE A 45 25.07 -19.35 -11.44
N LYS A 46 26.10 -19.68 -12.22
CA LYS A 46 26.81 -20.95 -12.18
C LYS A 46 28.26 -20.72 -11.73
N LYS A 47 28.80 -21.65 -10.93
CA LYS A 47 30.19 -21.62 -10.49
C LYS A 47 31.14 -21.78 -11.68
N ILE A 48 32.13 -20.89 -11.77
CA ILE A 48 33.24 -20.89 -12.72
C ILE A 48 34.56 -20.63 -11.96
N LYS A 49 35.70 -20.71 -12.65
CA LYS A 49 36.95 -20.17 -12.09
C LYS A 49 36.84 -18.64 -12.03
N PRO A 50 37.29 -18.00 -10.92
CA PRO A 50 37.51 -16.55 -10.86
C PRO A 50 38.18 -16.05 -12.13
N GLN A 51 37.54 -15.13 -12.84
CA GLN A 51 38.09 -14.51 -14.02
C GLN A 51 37.44 -13.15 -14.24
N LYS A 52 38.19 -12.23 -14.83
CA LYS A 52 37.66 -10.95 -15.27
C LYS A 52 36.82 -11.15 -16.53
N ILE A 53 35.58 -10.67 -16.47
CA ILE A 53 34.61 -10.71 -17.55
C ILE A 53 34.03 -9.32 -17.64
N LYS A 54 33.95 -8.75 -18.84
CA LYS A 54 33.21 -7.51 -19.07
C LYS A 54 31.76 -7.84 -19.31
N TYR A 55 30.86 -7.15 -18.63
CA TYR A 55 29.42 -7.26 -18.86
C TYR A 55 28.88 -6.04 -19.59
N SER A 56 27.87 -6.25 -20.42
CA SER A 56 27.03 -5.17 -20.94
C SER A 56 25.56 -5.48 -20.69
N VAL A 57 24.85 -4.54 -20.10
CA VAL A 57 23.42 -4.64 -19.76
C VAL A 57 22.70 -3.53 -20.50
N ASP A 58 22.01 -3.88 -21.57
CA ASP A 58 21.45 -2.89 -22.49
C ASP A 58 19.92 -2.94 -22.61
N VAL A 59 19.32 -1.80 -22.98
CA VAL A 59 17.87 -1.59 -23.08
C VAL A 59 17.46 -1.45 -24.54
N ILE A 60 16.72 -2.43 -25.07
CA ILE A 60 16.17 -2.35 -26.44
C ILE A 60 14.79 -1.68 -26.38
N GLY A 61 14.70 -0.42 -26.83
CA GLY A 61 13.47 0.37 -26.73
C GLY A 61 12.37 0.10 -27.76
N LYS A 62 12.62 -0.76 -28.77
CA LYS A 62 11.62 -1.09 -29.82
C LYS A 62 10.68 -2.25 -29.46
N ILE A 63 10.97 -3.00 -28.40
CA ILE A 63 10.25 -4.23 -28.07
C ILE A 63 9.32 -3.95 -26.88
N SER A 64 8.02 -3.92 -27.13
CA SER A 64 7.04 -3.81 -26.07
C SER A 64 7.03 -5.09 -25.22
N SER A 65 6.62 -4.98 -23.96
CA SER A 65 6.36 -6.12 -23.07
C SER A 65 5.34 -7.13 -23.60
N PHE A 66 4.65 -6.81 -24.70
CA PHE A 66 3.64 -7.63 -25.37
C PHE A 66 4.17 -8.30 -26.65
N ASP A 67 5.33 -7.88 -27.14
CA ASP A 67 5.93 -8.48 -28.32
C ASP A 67 6.53 -9.84 -27.95
N SER A 68 6.50 -10.77 -28.90
CA SER A 68 6.99 -12.12 -28.65
C SER A 68 8.49 -12.05 -28.33
N LYS A 69 9.00 -12.94 -27.47
CA LYS A 69 10.45 -13.08 -27.20
C LYS A 69 11.30 -13.43 -28.43
N LYS A 70 10.68 -13.55 -29.61
CA LYS A 70 11.24 -13.97 -30.89
C LYS A 70 10.83 -13.00 -32.01
N SER A 71 10.92 -11.70 -31.78
CA SER A 71 10.82 -10.75 -32.90
C SER A 71 12.12 -10.80 -33.70
N ASP A 72 12.03 -10.77 -35.03
CA ASP A 72 13.19 -10.85 -35.92
C ASP A 72 14.21 -9.74 -35.62
N GLU A 73 13.74 -8.52 -35.33
CA GLU A 73 14.57 -7.38 -34.89
C GLU A 73 15.42 -7.66 -33.63
N LEU A 74 14.96 -8.53 -32.72
CA LEU A 74 15.70 -8.88 -31.50
C LEU A 74 16.82 -9.86 -31.80
N LEU A 75 16.59 -10.77 -32.75
CA LEU A 75 17.59 -11.72 -33.21
C LEU A 75 18.67 -10.99 -34.01
N GLU A 76 18.29 -10.11 -34.93
CA GLU A 76 19.23 -9.26 -35.68
C GLU A 76 20.14 -8.44 -34.75
N TYR A 77 19.58 -7.83 -33.71
CA TYR A 77 20.37 -7.09 -32.72
C TYR A 77 21.34 -7.99 -31.94
N GLN A 78 20.91 -9.21 -31.57
CA GLN A 78 21.78 -10.18 -30.89
C GLN A 78 22.91 -10.68 -31.80
N GLU A 79 22.62 -10.89 -33.08
CA GLU A 79 23.61 -11.27 -34.10
C GLU A 79 24.62 -10.14 -34.33
N TYR A 80 24.17 -8.89 -34.43
CA TYR A 80 25.03 -7.71 -34.51
C TYR A 80 25.98 -7.62 -33.31
N CYS A 81 25.47 -7.77 -32.08
CA CYS A 81 26.30 -7.77 -30.87
C CYS A 81 27.29 -8.94 -30.86
N SER A 82 26.87 -10.12 -31.32
CA SER A 82 27.73 -11.31 -31.43
C SER A 82 28.87 -11.09 -32.41
N ALA A 83 28.61 -10.45 -33.55
CA ALA A 83 29.62 -10.06 -34.53
C ALA A 83 30.62 -9.04 -33.95
N ALA A 84 30.19 -8.17 -33.02
CA ALA A 84 31.02 -7.24 -32.27
C ALA A 84 31.77 -7.88 -31.07
N GLY A 85 31.74 -9.21 -30.92
CA GLY A 85 32.45 -9.94 -29.88
C GLY A 85 31.67 -10.15 -28.57
N TRP A 86 30.40 -9.76 -28.51
CA TRP A 86 29.57 -9.90 -27.30
C TRP A 86 28.76 -11.19 -27.29
N ASN A 87 28.92 -12.00 -26.25
CA ASN A 87 28.17 -13.24 -26.09
C ASN A 87 26.87 -12.98 -25.32
N PHE A 88 25.73 -13.33 -25.93
CA PHE A 88 24.42 -13.22 -25.29
C PHE A 88 24.23 -14.22 -24.13
N ILE A 89 23.69 -13.77 -22.99
CA ILE A 89 23.38 -14.63 -21.84
C ILE A 89 21.88 -14.81 -21.67
N CYS A 90 21.16 -13.71 -21.45
CA CYS A 90 19.75 -13.77 -21.11
C CYS A 90 19.04 -12.44 -21.34
N GLN A 91 17.73 -12.55 -21.51
CA GLN A 91 16.81 -11.42 -21.64
C GLN A 91 15.92 -11.31 -20.39
N ALA A 92 15.81 -10.10 -19.84
CA ALA A 92 14.88 -9.73 -18.78
C ALA A 92 14.03 -8.53 -19.19
N ARG A 93 12.80 -8.79 -19.65
CA ARG A 93 11.91 -7.77 -20.26
C ARG A 93 12.57 -7.14 -21.49
N GLU A 94 12.78 -5.83 -21.47
CA GLU A 94 13.44 -5.03 -22.51
C GLU A 94 14.97 -4.97 -22.34
N ILE A 95 15.50 -5.63 -21.30
CA ILE A 95 16.92 -5.65 -20.98
C ILE A 95 17.56 -6.92 -21.55
N GLN A 96 18.66 -6.75 -22.28
CA GLN A 96 19.54 -7.82 -22.74
C GLN A 96 20.83 -7.78 -21.93
N VAL A 97 21.36 -8.96 -21.60
CA VAL A 97 22.65 -9.07 -20.92
C VAL A 97 23.63 -9.85 -21.77
N PHE A 98 24.77 -9.23 -22.01
CA PHE A 98 25.89 -9.77 -22.76
C PHE A 98 27.14 -9.83 -21.90
N TYR A 99 28.11 -10.64 -22.32
CA TYR A 99 29.44 -10.63 -21.75
C TYR A 99 30.51 -10.80 -22.81
N SER A 100 31.71 -10.31 -22.51
CA SER A 100 32.91 -10.63 -23.25
C SER A 100 34.08 -10.88 -22.32
N LYS A 101 35.07 -11.65 -22.80
CA LYS A 101 36.33 -11.88 -22.08
C LYS A 101 37.27 -10.71 -22.37
N GLU A 102 38.06 -10.32 -21.38
CA GLU A 102 38.89 -9.10 -21.40
C GLU A 102 39.90 -9.03 -22.57
N ASN A 103 40.25 -10.15 -23.20
CA ASN A 103 41.24 -10.23 -24.29
C ASN A 103 40.68 -9.99 -25.71
N THR A 104 39.43 -9.54 -25.86
CA THR A 104 38.87 -9.15 -27.16
C THR A 104 38.87 -7.62 -27.26
N GLU A 105 39.25 -7.04 -28.40
CA GLU A 105 39.00 -5.61 -28.66
C GLU A 105 37.50 -5.34 -28.54
N LEU A 106 37.10 -4.62 -27.48
CA LEU A 106 35.69 -4.40 -27.15
C LEU A 106 35.18 -3.16 -27.87
N VAL A 107 34.31 -3.37 -28.86
CA VAL A 107 33.51 -2.30 -29.44
C VAL A 107 32.30 -2.05 -28.53
N SER A 108 32.07 -0.79 -28.16
CA SER A 108 30.84 -0.40 -27.44
C SER A 108 29.63 -0.78 -28.28
N ILE A 109 28.62 -1.37 -27.64
CA ILE A 109 27.37 -1.76 -28.32
C ILE A 109 26.64 -0.54 -28.89
N HIS A 110 26.74 0.62 -28.23
CA HIS A 110 26.21 1.89 -28.72
C HIS A 110 27.34 2.79 -29.19
N THR A 111 27.19 3.30 -30.41
CA THR A 111 28.04 4.36 -30.98
C THR A 111 27.50 5.77 -30.68
N ASP A 112 26.20 5.90 -30.36
CA ASP A 112 25.54 7.16 -29.97
C ASP A 112 24.99 7.06 -28.53
N GLU A 113 25.66 7.72 -27.58
CA GLU A 113 25.23 7.76 -26.18
C GLU A 113 23.91 8.54 -25.98
N THR A 114 23.54 9.43 -26.90
CA THR A 114 22.26 10.15 -26.86
C THR A 114 21.08 9.25 -27.23
N GLU A 115 21.27 8.33 -28.19
CA GLU A 115 20.27 7.32 -28.52
C GLU A 115 20.08 6.36 -27.34
N LYS A 116 21.18 5.86 -26.78
CA LYS A 116 21.17 5.03 -25.56
C LYS A 116 20.41 5.71 -24.41
N PHE A 117 20.69 6.98 -24.14
CA PHE A 117 19.97 7.75 -23.12
C PHE A 117 18.47 7.79 -23.38
N LYS A 118 18.03 8.05 -24.62
CA LYS A 118 16.60 8.10 -24.97
C LYS A 118 15.92 6.75 -24.70
N LEU A 119 16.58 5.63 -25.05
CA LEU A 119 16.05 4.27 -24.81
C LEU A 119 15.92 3.98 -23.31
N VAL A 120 16.98 4.22 -22.54
CA VAL A 120 17.03 3.99 -21.09
C VAL A 120 16.02 4.89 -20.36
N PHE A 121 15.93 6.17 -20.75
CA PHE A 121 14.99 7.13 -20.18
C PHE A 121 13.54 6.71 -20.43
N LYS A 122 13.20 6.37 -21.68
CA LYS A 122 11.83 5.95 -22.05
C LYS A 122 11.40 4.68 -21.32
N SER A 123 12.28 3.68 -21.27
CA SER A 123 12.06 2.43 -20.55
C SER A 123 11.87 2.68 -19.04
N SER A 124 12.75 3.48 -18.44
CA SER A 124 12.66 3.85 -17.02
C SER A 124 11.37 4.63 -16.70
N LEU A 125 11.02 5.62 -17.52
CA LEU A 125 9.84 6.46 -17.35
C LEU A 125 8.56 5.63 -17.34
N ARG A 126 8.45 4.63 -18.23
CA ARG A 126 7.29 3.73 -18.26
C ARG A 126 7.12 2.98 -16.95
N GLY A 127 8.20 2.48 -16.36
CA GLY A 127 8.18 1.86 -15.04
C GLY A 127 7.72 2.85 -13.96
N ARG A 128 8.20 4.09 -14.01
CA ARG A 128 7.87 5.14 -13.04
C ARG A 128 6.44 5.64 -13.11
N LEU A 129 5.84 5.69 -14.30
CA LEU A 129 4.42 6.02 -14.44
C LEU A 129 3.52 4.97 -13.78
N ASN A 130 3.86 3.68 -13.87
CA ASN A 130 3.12 2.63 -13.19
C ASN A 130 3.25 2.74 -11.65
N GLU A 131 4.46 3.02 -11.14
CA GLU A 131 4.69 3.24 -9.70
C GLU A 131 3.93 4.49 -9.21
N LEU A 132 3.91 5.57 -9.99
CA LEU A 132 3.16 6.79 -9.69
C LEU A 132 1.66 6.53 -9.63
N PHE A 133 1.11 5.76 -10.57
CA PHE A 133 -0.30 5.35 -10.53
C PHE A 133 -0.61 4.56 -9.24
N ILE A 134 0.23 3.60 -8.86
CA ILE A 134 0.08 2.86 -7.61
C ILE A 134 0.16 3.80 -6.41
N THR A 135 1.09 4.75 -6.41
CA THR A 135 1.24 5.76 -5.34
C THR A 135 -0.01 6.61 -5.20
N ILE A 136 -0.60 7.07 -6.31
CA ILE A 136 -1.87 7.82 -6.30
C ILE A 136 -2.99 6.96 -5.72
N MET A 137 -3.08 5.68 -6.11
CA MET A 137 -4.06 4.76 -5.54
C MET A 137 -3.86 4.55 -4.04
N LEU A 138 -2.62 4.44 -3.55
CA LEU A 138 -2.32 4.34 -2.12
C LEU A 138 -2.69 5.63 -1.36
N ILE A 139 -2.42 6.80 -1.92
CA ILE A 139 -2.82 8.09 -1.34
C ILE A 139 -4.34 8.20 -1.27
N PHE A 140 -5.04 7.85 -2.35
CA PHE A 140 -6.50 7.82 -2.40
C PHE A 140 -7.07 6.81 -1.39
N ASN A 141 -6.42 5.66 -1.26
CA ASN A 141 -6.80 4.63 -0.30
C ASN A 141 -6.65 5.11 1.16
N ALA A 142 -5.52 5.76 1.47
CA ALA A 142 -5.28 6.36 2.78
C ALA A 142 -6.25 7.52 3.06
N SER A 143 -6.58 8.35 2.06
CA SER A 143 -7.55 9.44 2.25
C SER A 143 -8.95 8.93 2.53
N LEU A 144 -9.38 7.85 1.86
CA LEU A 144 -10.66 7.18 2.13
C LEU A 144 -10.76 6.60 3.55
N GLN A 145 -9.67 6.09 4.12
CA GLN A 145 -9.66 5.57 5.51
C GLN A 145 -9.99 6.65 6.55
N PHE A 146 -9.76 7.93 6.22
CA PHE A 146 -10.01 9.06 7.09
C PHE A 146 -11.11 9.99 6.56
N SER A 147 -11.81 9.61 5.48
CA SER A 147 -12.88 10.44 4.91
C SER A 147 -14.22 10.25 5.63
N SER A 148 -14.47 9.08 6.21
CA SER A 148 -15.68 8.76 6.98
C SER A 148 -15.31 8.32 8.38
N GLY A 149 -15.44 9.21 9.39
CA GLY A 149 -15.18 8.91 10.81
C GLY A 149 -13.79 8.30 11.12
N ALA A 150 -12.94 8.99 11.88
CA ALA A 150 -11.59 8.45 12.17
C ALA A 150 -11.58 7.40 13.30
N GLU A 151 -12.72 7.13 13.94
CA GLU A 151 -12.81 6.45 15.23
C GLU A 151 -12.27 5.01 15.15
N TYR A 152 -12.67 4.24 14.13
CA TYR A 152 -12.18 2.87 13.94
C TYR A 152 -10.69 2.83 13.55
N SER A 153 -10.28 3.73 12.66
CA SER A 153 -8.88 3.84 12.20
C SER A 153 -7.94 4.18 13.36
N LEU A 154 -8.39 5.02 14.30
CA LEU A 154 -7.64 5.41 15.50
C LEU A 154 -7.67 4.34 16.58
N SER A 155 -8.75 3.58 16.73
CA SER A 155 -8.92 2.57 17.81
C SER A 155 -8.50 1.16 17.42
N SER A 156 -7.98 0.94 16.20
CA SER A 156 -7.48 -0.35 15.74
C SER A 156 -5.97 -0.33 15.51
N ASN A 157 -5.21 -1.10 16.31
CA ASN A 157 -3.76 -1.29 16.10
C ASN A 157 -3.44 -1.83 14.70
N PHE A 158 -4.33 -2.62 14.11
CA PHE A 158 -4.17 -3.08 12.72
C PHE A 158 -4.25 -1.94 11.73
N SER A 159 -5.28 -1.11 11.86
CA SER A 159 -5.50 0.01 10.96
C SER A 159 -4.32 0.96 11.03
N ILE A 160 -3.86 1.30 12.24
CA ILE A 160 -2.66 2.13 12.45
C ILE A 160 -1.44 1.52 11.75
N PHE A 161 -1.18 0.22 11.94
CA PHE A 161 -0.06 -0.47 11.30
C PHE A 161 -0.15 -0.43 9.77
N VAL A 162 -1.33 -0.73 9.21
CA VAL A 162 -1.56 -0.70 7.76
C VAL A 162 -1.39 0.72 7.21
N THR A 163 -1.95 1.73 7.86
CA THR A 163 -1.77 3.13 7.47
C THR A 163 -0.29 3.52 7.52
N PHE A 164 0.44 3.13 8.56
CA PHE A 164 1.88 3.40 8.68
C PHE A 164 2.70 2.77 7.55
N ILE A 165 2.46 1.50 7.23
CA ILE A 165 3.12 0.83 6.10
C ILE A 165 2.77 1.52 4.78
N THR A 166 1.50 1.89 4.56
CA THR A 166 1.07 2.63 3.36
C THR A 166 1.81 3.96 3.21
N ILE A 167 1.94 4.73 4.30
CA ILE A 167 2.69 5.99 4.30
C ILE A 167 4.16 5.76 3.91
N ILE A 168 4.82 4.74 4.48
CA ILE A 168 6.20 4.42 4.12
C ILE A 168 6.33 4.01 2.65
N LEU A 169 5.41 3.21 2.13
CA LEU A 169 5.42 2.83 0.71
C LEU A 169 5.32 4.05 -0.20
N ILE A 170 4.43 5.00 0.12
CA ILE A 170 4.31 6.28 -0.60
C ILE A 170 5.65 7.03 -0.57
N PHE A 171 6.32 7.13 0.59
CA PHE A 171 7.62 7.78 0.69
C PHE A 171 8.71 7.06 -0.13
N ILE A 172 8.73 5.73 -0.14
CA ILE A 172 9.66 4.94 -0.93
C ILE A 172 9.49 5.24 -2.43
N ASP A 173 8.25 5.30 -2.91
CA ASP A 173 7.97 5.55 -4.33
C ASP A 173 8.25 7.00 -4.74
N ILE A 174 7.97 7.97 -3.86
CA ILE A 174 8.38 9.37 -4.07
C ILE A 174 9.92 9.47 -4.13
N PHE A 175 10.63 8.82 -3.21
CA PHE A 175 12.10 8.83 -3.19
C PHE A 175 12.69 8.19 -4.45
N LYS A 176 12.12 7.09 -4.92
CA LYS A 176 12.44 6.52 -6.23
C LYS A 176 12.27 7.58 -7.32
N LEU A 177 11.11 8.23 -7.42
CA LEU A 177 10.82 9.22 -8.46
C LEU A 177 11.86 10.36 -8.44
N ILE A 178 12.20 10.88 -7.26
CA ILE A 178 13.23 11.90 -7.08
C ILE A 178 14.57 11.40 -7.64
N ASN A 179 15.02 10.20 -7.26
CA ASN A 179 16.30 9.66 -7.75
C ASN A 179 16.33 9.51 -9.28
N PHE A 180 15.23 9.05 -9.88
CA PHE A 180 15.12 8.96 -11.34
C PHE A 180 15.20 10.33 -12.00
N SER A 181 14.47 11.32 -11.47
CA SER A 181 14.49 12.70 -11.98
C SER A 181 15.89 13.33 -11.85
N THR A 182 16.54 13.17 -10.70
CA THR A 182 17.90 13.64 -10.47
C THR A 182 18.89 13.02 -11.45
N TRP A 183 18.81 11.70 -11.66
CA TRP A 183 19.62 11.02 -12.65
C TRP A 183 19.35 11.54 -14.08
N ALA A 184 18.07 11.70 -14.46
CA ALA A 184 17.70 12.13 -15.81
C ALA A 184 18.21 13.54 -16.12
N ILE A 185 18.12 14.46 -15.15
CA ILE A 185 18.65 15.83 -15.27
C ILE A 185 20.18 15.80 -15.41
N ARG A 186 20.87 15.09 -14.52
CA ARG A 186 22.34 14.97 -14.56
C ARG A 186 22.83 14.36 -15.86
N ALA A 187 22.15 13.32 -16.34
CA ALA A 187 22.50 12.66 -17.59
C ALA A 187 22.31 13.57 -18.79
N LYS A 188 21.19 14.30 -18.84
CA LYS A 188 20.93 15.25 -19.92
C LYS A 188 21.93 16.42 -19.95
N LEU A 189 22.43 16.87 -18.79
CA LEU A 189 23.45 17.92 -18.72
C LEU A 189 24.80 17.43 -19.24
N LYS A 190 25.27 16.28 -18.75
CA LYS A 190 26.57 15.73 -19.14
C LYS A 190 26.65 15.29 -20.60
N LEU A 191 25.56 14.76 -21.15
CA LEU A 191 25.48 14.47 -22.59
C LEU A 191 25.64 15.71 -23.48
N LYS A 192 25.40 16.92 -22.96
CA LYS A 192 25.64 18.16 -23.71
C LYS A 192 27.09 18.67 -23.61
N GLU A 193 27.78 18.34 -22.52
CA GLU A 193 29.11 18.88 -22.19
C GLU A 193 30.22 17.93 -22.66
N ASP A 194 30.10 16.66 -22.32
CA ASP A 194 31.19 15.68 -22.43
C ASP A 194 30.80 14.43 -23.27
N ASP A 195 29.63 14.47 -23.91
CA ASP A 195 29.05 13.38 -24.72
C ASP A 195 29.01 12.00 -24.03
N TYR A 196 28.94 11.97 -22.70
CA TYR A 196 28.78 10.74 -21.93
C TYR A 196 27.62 10.78 -20.94
N MET A 197 27.05 9.60 -20.71
CA MET A 197 25.97 9.39 -19.78
C MET A 197 26.50 8.99 -18.39
N PRO A 198 26.19 9.74 -17.31
CA PRO A 198 26.58 9.38 -15.96
C PRO A 198 25.83 8.14 -15.49
N TYR A 199 26.61 7.23 -14.92
CA TYR A 199 26.15 5.91 -14.54
C TYR A 199 26.06 5.76 -13.02
N ASN A 200 25.09 4.96 -12.59
CA ASN A 200 24.95 4.61 -11.18
C ASN A 200 26.00 3.54 -10.84
N THR A 201 26.55 3.60 -9.62
CA THR A 201 27.50 2.60 -9.14
C THR A 201 26.78 1.49 -8.36
N TYR A 202 27.35 0.30 -8.38
CA TYR A 202 26.86 -0.85 -7.62
C TYR A 202 26.76 -0.55 -6.13
N LYS A 203 27.68 0.27 -5.58
CA LYS A 203 27.63 0.68 -4.16
C LYS A 203 26.32 1.38 -3.79
N VAL A 204 25.82 2.28 -4.65
CA VAL A 204 24.54 2.96 -4.43
C VAL A 204 23.38 1.98 -4.58
N LEU A 205 23.42 1.15 -5.62
CA LEU A 205 22.40 0.13 -5.88
C LEU A 205 22.28 -0.88 -4.72
N LYS A 206 23.41 -1.30 -4.15
CA LYS A 206 23.51 -2.23 -3.02
C LYS A 206 22.89 -1.64 -1.75
N ARG A 207 23.16 -0.37 -1.43
CA ARG A 207 22.54 0.33 -0.29
C ARG A 207 21.02 0.42 -0.43
N LYS A 208 20.55 0.83 -1.62
CA LYS A 208 19.11 0.86 -1.94
C LYS A 208 18.46 -0.51 -1.73
N ASN A 209 19.09 -1.57 -2.22
CA ASN A 209 18.58 -2.93 -2.09
C ASN A 209 18.56 -3.42 -0.64
N ALA A 210 19.61 -3.16 0.13
CA ALA A 210 19.64 -3.50 1.55
C ALA A 210 18.48 -2.85 2.31
N PHE A 211 18.23 -1.57 2.09
CA PHE A 211 17.09 -0.86 2.68
C PHE A 211 15.75 -1.52 2.31
N LEU A 212 15.52 -1.82 1.02
CA LEU A 212 14.28 -2.45 0.57
C LEU A 212 14.06 -3.84 1.18
N ILE A 213 15.11 -4.65 1.29
CA ILE A 213 15.02 -5.99 1.89
C ILE A 213 14.70 -5.91 3.38
N ILE A 214 15.42 -5.06 4.13
CA ILE A 214 15.20 -4.86 5.57
C ILE A 214 13.76 -4.40 5.83
N PHE A 215 13.29 -3.40 5.06
CA PHE A 215 11.92 -2.91 5.16
C PHE A 215 10.89 -4.02 4.87
N SER A 216 11.11 -4.82 3.83
CA SER A 216 10.22 -5.94 3.48
C SER A 216 10.13 -6.97 4.60
N LEU A 217 11.26 -7.30 5.25
CA LEU A 217 11.29 -8.23 6.39
C LEU A 217 10.55 -7.68 7.60
N PHE A 218 10.75 -6.40 7.95
CA PHE A 218 9.99 -5.76 9.03
C PHE A 218 8.49 -5.71 8.77
N SER A 219 8.10 -5.49 7.51
CA SER A 219 6.69 -5.47 7.11
C SER A 219 6.05 -6.85 7.27
N ILE A 220 6.74 -7.91 6.82
CA ILE A 220 6.29 -9.30 6.99
C ILE A 220 6.20 -9.67 8.47
N LEU A 221 7.21 -9.33 9.27
CA LEU A 221 7.21 -9.58 10.71
C LEU A 221 6.06 -8.85 11.41
N GLY A 222 5.79 -7.59 11.05
CA GLY A 222 4.67 -6.83 11.61
C GLY A 222 3.32 -7.46 11.29
N ILE A 223 3.13 -7.92 10.05
CA ILE A 223 1.92 -8.67 9.66
C ILE A 223 1.81 -9.97 10.47
N LEU A 224 2.90 -10.72 10.63
CA LEU A 224 2.91 -12.00 11.33
C LEU A 224 2.61 -11.82 12.83
N LEU A 225 3.28 -10.87 13.50
CA LEU A 225 3.01 -10.50 14.89
C LEU A 225 1.55 -10.07 15.06
N PHE A 226 0.99 -9.35 14.10
CA PHE A 226 -0.42 -8.97 14.12
C PHE A 226 -1.37 -10.17 13.99
N THR A 227 -1.06 -11.11 13.08
CA THR A 227 -1.86 -12.35 12.94
C THR A 227 -1.84 -13.21 14.20
N LEU A 228 -0.76 -13.14 14.99
CA LEU A 228 -0.59 -13.90 16.22
C LEU A 228 -1.17 -13.18 17.46
N SER A 229 -1.42 -11.86 17.40
CA SER A 229 -1.73 -11.02 18.56
C SER A 229 -3.21 -10.91 18.97
N GLY A 230 -4.14 -11.74 18.45
CA GLY A 230 -5.51 -11.71 18.98
C GLY A 230 -6.57 -12.57 18.29
N ASP A 231 -7.72 -12.69 18.99
CA ASP A 231 -8.89 -13.55 18.73
C ASP A 231 -9.15 -13.89 17.25
N TYR A 232 -8.87 -15.14 16.89
CA TYR A 232 -9.06 -15.73 15.57
C TYR A 232 -10.50 -15.54 15.05
N GLN A 233 -11.48 -15.61 15.95
CA GLN A 233 -12.91 -15.59 15.63
C GLN A 233 -13.40 -14.20 15.16
N LYS A 234 -12.86 -13.10 15.71
CA LYS A 234 -13.16 -11.72 15.27
C LYS A 234 -12.48 -11.35 13.94
N ARG A 235 -11.44 -12.08 13.55
CA ARG A 235 -10.54 -11.70 12.44
C ARG A 235 -10.60 -12.63 11.21
N LYS A 236 -11.45 -13.67 11.25
CA LYS A 236 -11.59 -14.69 10.18
C LYS A 236 -11.75 -14.09 8.78
N LEU A 237 -12.56 -13.05 8.63
CA LEU A 237 -12.84 -12.48 7.30
C LEU A 237 -11.70 -11.58 6.79
N ASN A 238 -10.90 -10.96 7.68
CA ASN A 238 -9.66 -10.27 7.27
C ASN A 238 -8.61 -11.28 6.79
N LEU A 239 -8.52 -12.44 7.44
CA LEU A 239 -7.65 -13.55 7.00
C LEU A 239 -8.10 -14.10 5.64
N ILE A 240 -9.41 -14.21 5.40
CA ILE A 240 -9.95 -14.62 4.08
C ILE A 240 -9.58 -13.61 2.99
N ILE A 241 -9.78 -12.31 3.23
CA ILE A 241 -9.40 -11.26 2.25
C ILE A 241 -7.89 -11.30 1.98
N PHE A 242 -7.06 -11.44 3.03
CA PHE A 242 -5.61 -11.58 2.89
C PHE A 242 -5.21 -12.84 2.10
N ALA A 243 -5.88 -13.97 2.34
CA ALA A 243 -5.68 -15.21 1.59
C ALA A 243 -6.04 -15.05 0.10
N ILE A 244 -7.14 -14.37 -0.22
CA ILE A 244 -7.55 -14.07 -1.60
C ILE A 244 -6.50 -13.21 -2.30
N LEU A 245 -5.98 -12.17 -1.63
CA LEU A 245 -4.94 -11.29 -2.18
C LEU A 245 -3.63 -12.01 -2.44
N THR A 246 -3.16 -12.79 -1.47
CA THR A 246 -1.94 -13.59 -1.61
C THR A 246 -2.08 -14.62 -2.71
N ALA A 247 -3.23 -15.30 -2.80
CA ALA A 247 -3.54 -16.21 -3.91
C ALA A 247 -3.51 -15.47 -5.26
N PHE A 248 -4.10 -14.29 -5.36
CA PHE A 248 -4.10 -13.49 -6.59
C PHE A 248 -2.68 -13.08 -7.03
N ILE A 249 -1.84 -12.63 -6.10
CA ILE A 249 -0.43 -12.30 -6.36
C ILE A 249 0.35 -13.52 -6.86
N ILE A 250 0.09 -14.70 -6.29
CA ILE A 250 0.74 -15.95 -6.68
C ILE A 250 0.26 -16.41 -8.06
N ILE A 251 -1.05 -16.33 -8.33
CA ILE A 251 -1.69 -16.82 -9.56
C ILE A 251 -1.35 -15.92 -10.77
N TYR A 252 -1.21 -14.60 -10.58
CA TYR A 252 -0.97 -13.64 -11.67
C TYR A 252 0.25 -14.00 -12.57
N PRO A 253 1.45 -14.30 -12.04
CA PRO A 253 2.59 -14.76 -12.85
C PRO A 253 2.31 -16.01 -13.67
N PHE A 254 1.49 -16.94 -13.17
CA PHE A 254 1.12 -18.16 -13.90
C PHE A 254 0.15 -17.85 -15.04
N ILE A 255 -0.86 -17.02 -14.80
CA ILE A 255 -1.79 -16.52 -15.83
C ILE A 255 -0.99 -15.82 -16.93
N LYS A 256 -0.09 -14.90 -16.57
CA LYS A 256 0.75 -14.17 -17.54
C LYS A 256 1.67 -15.11 -18.33
N LYS A 257 2.26 -16.11 -17.68
CA LYS A 257 3.08 -17.13 -18.34
C LYS A 257 2.25 -17.97 -19.32
N PHE A 258 1.01 -18.30 -18.96
CA PHE A 258 0.09 -19.05 -19.81
C PHE A 258 -0.32 -18.23 -21.05
N ILE A 259 -0.79 -17.00 -20.85
CA ILE A 259 -1.17 -16.06 -21.91
C ILE A 259 0.00 -15.78 -22.89
N ASN A 260 1.22 -15.69 -22.37
CA ASN A 260 2.40 -15.45 -23.20
C ASN A 260 2.84 -16.69 -23.99
N LYS A 261 2.45 -17.90 -23.57
CA LYS A 261 2.72 -19.14 -24.32
C LYS A 261 1.70 -19.40 -25.43
N THR A 262 0.47 -18.93 -25.24
CA THR A 262 -0.62 -19.03 -26.22
C THR A 262 -0.46 -18.02 -27.35
N ARG A 263 -0.83 -18.40 -28.58
CA ARG A 263 -0.82 -17.53 -29.78
C ARG A 263 -1.98 -16.50 -29.79
N TYR A 264 -2.37 -15.96 -28.63
CA TYR A 264 -3.41 -14.93 -28.58
C TYR A 264 -2.95 -13.64 -29.27
N SER A 265 -3.90 -12.96 -29.92
CA SER A 265 -3.67 -11.67 -30.57
C SER A 265 -3.26 -10.60 -29.55
N LYS A 266 -2.59 -9.54 -30.02
CA LYS A 266 -2.13 -8.41 -29.20
C LYS A 266 -3.29 -7.77 -28.42
N ASN A 267 -4.48 -7.68 -29.03
CA ASN A 267 -5.68 -7.12 -28.41
C ASN A 267 -6.20 -7.97 -27.25
N THR A 268 -6.25 -9.30 -27.41
CA THR A 268 -6.68 -10.20 -26.33
C THR A 268 -5.74 -10.09 -25.13
N LYS A 269 -4.41 -10.03 -25.36
CA LYS A 269 -3.43 -9.84 -24.27
C LYS A 269 -3.60 -8.51 -23.54
N LEU A 270 -3.93 -7.44 -24.27
CA LEU A 270 -4.23 -6.12 -23.70
C LEU A 270 -5.50 -6.14 -22.84
N ILE A 271 -6.59 -6.71 -23.36
CA ILE A 271 -7.87 -6.81 -22.63
C ILE A 271 -7.71 -7.63 -21.35
N THR A 272 -7.04 -8.79 -21.42
CA THR A 272 -6.83 -9.61 -20.22
C THR A 272 -5.96 -8.90 -19.18
N ASN A 273 -4.92 -8.17 -19.61
CA ASN A 273 -4.09 -7.38 -18.69
C ASN A 273 -4.87 -6.20 -18.08
N ALA A 274 -5.76 -5.55 -18.83
CA ALA A 274 -6.64 -4.50 -18.33
C ALA A 274 -7.63 -5.04 -17.29
N PHE A 275 -8.24 -6.21 -17.54
CA PHE A 275 -9.16 -6.85 -16.60
C PHE A 275 -8.46 -7.26 -15.29
N ILE A 276 -7.22 -7.75 -15.36
CA ILE A 276 -6.40 -8.05 -14.18
C ILE A 276 -6.10 -6.78 -13.37
N ILE A 277 -5.74 -5.68 -14.05
CA ILE A 277 -5.51 -4.39 -13.38
C ILE A 277 -6.80 -3.93 -12.68
N LEU A 278 -7.94 -4.03 -13.34
CA LEU A 278 -9.24 -3.68 -12.78
C LEU A 278 -9.56 -4.51 -11.52
N ILE A 279 -9.39 -5.83 -11.57
CA ILE A 279 -9.57 -6.70 -10.39
C ILE A 279 -8.60 -6.33 -9.26
N SER A 280 -7.34 -6.03 -9.59
CA SER A 280 -6.34 -5.61 -8.61
C SER A 280 -6.76 -4.33 -7.89
N ILE A 281 -7.28 -3.35 -8.63
CA ILE A 281 -7.80 -2.10 -8.08
C ILE A 281 -8.99 -2.37 -7.16
N LEU A 282 -9.95 -3.19 -7.60
CA LEU A 282 -11.13 -3.55 -6.80
C LEU A 282 -10.74 -4.26 -5.50
N LEU A 283 -9.74 -5.16 -5.55
CA LEU A 283 -9.24 -5.87 -4.38
C LEU A 283 -8.52 -4.94 -3.39
N ILE A 284 -7.73 -3.98 -3.87
CA ILE A 284 -7.07 -2.97 -3.02
C ILE A 284 -8.12 -2.07 -2.35
N ILE A 285 -9.17 -1.68 -3.06
CA ILE A 285 -10.30 -0.91 -2.51
C ILE A 285 -11.10 -1.76 -1.49
N SER A 286 -11.24 -3.08 -1.73
CA SER A 286 -11.97 -4.00 -0.83
C SER A 286 -11.36 -4.11 0.57
N LEU A 287 -10.02 -4.00 0.68
CA LEU A 287 -9.29 -4.03 1.95
C LEU A 287 -9.64 -2.87 2.87
N THR A 288 -9.85 -1.68 2.29
CA THR A 288 -10.12 -0.46 3.05
C THR A 288 -11.59 -0.16 3.18
N THR A 289 -12.40 -0.64 2.24
CA THR A 289 -13.85 -0.52 2.34
C THR A 289 -14.39 -1.28 3.52
N ARG A 290 -13.72 -2.26 4.14
CA ARG A 290 -14.23 -2.85 5.39
C ARG A 290 -14.23 -1.88 6.59
N ALA A 291 -13.36 -0.87 6.61
CA ALA A 291 -13.47 0.24 7.57
C ALA A 291 -14.73 1.09 7.29
N ILE A 292 -15.06 1.28 6.01
CA ILE A 292 -16.24 2.03 5.54
C ILE A 292 -17.53 1.20 5.67
N LEU A 293 -17.46 -0.13 5.46
CA LEU A 293 -18.58 -1.07 5.37
C LEU A 293 -18.89 -1.71 6.72
N SER A 294 -17.97 -1.72 7.70
CA SER A 294 -18.34 -2.10 9.07
C SER A 294 -19.37 -1.12 9.66
N ASN A 295 -19.39 0.13 9.21
CA ASN A 295 -20.44 1.09 9.53
C ASN A 295 -21.75 0.88 8.72
N VAL A 296 -21.76 0.02 7.69
CA VAL A 296 -22.90 -0.19 6.77
C VAL A 296 -23.47 -1.61 6.86
N TYR A 297 -22.68 -2.59 7.32
CA TYR A 297 -23.06 -4.00 7.43
C TYR A 297 -23.15 -4.42 8.90
N ASN A 298 -24.03 -3.75 9.65
CA ASN A 298 -24.58 -4.28 10.90
C ASN A 298 -25.53 -5.42 10.52
N ASN A 299 -25.00 -6.62 10.35
CA ASN A 299 -25.84 -7.80 10.46
C ASN A 299 -25.07 -9.03 10.94
N SER A 300 -25.58 -9.58 12.04
CA SER A 300 -25.38 -10.91 12.60
C SER A 300 -24.05 -11.22 13.32
N ASN A 301 -24.21 -11.39 14.63
CA ASN A 301 -23.53 -12.35 15.51
C ASN A 301 -22.03 -12.17 15.78
N TYR A 302 -21.68 -11.10 16.50
CA TYR A 302 -20.48 -11.11 17.34
C TYR A 302 -20.90 -11.05 18.81
N ASN A 303 -20.76 -12.18 19.52
CA ASN A 303 -21.05 -12.24 20.95
C ASN A 303 -20.11 -11.30 21.73
N SER A 304 -20.74 -10.29 22.32
CA SER A 304 -20.53 -9.63 23.61
C SER A 304 -19.09 -9.53 24.14
N ILE A 305 -18.56 -8.32 24.13
CA ILE A 305 -17.84 -7.81 25.31
C ILE A 305 -18.84 -7.78 26.48
N SER A 306 -18.35 -8.04 27.69
CA SER A 306 -19.15 -7.96 28.91
C SER A 306 -19.89 -6.63 28.99
N TYR A 307 -21.22 -6.69 29.20
CA TYR A 307 -22.11 -5.56 29.48
C TYR A 307 -21.58 -4.64 30.59
N SER A 308 -20.68 -5.15 31.45
CA SER A 308 -20.11 -4.46 32.61
C SER A 308 -19.26 -3.22 32.33
N ASN A 309 -18.90 -2.94 31.08
CA ASN A 309 -17.97 -1.84 30.74
C ASN A 309 -18.63 -0.69 29.95
N VAL A 310 -19.96 -0.70 29.82
CA VAL A 310 -20.71 0.36 29.12
C VAL A 310 -21.43 1.22 30.17
N ASN A 311 -21.05 2.50 30.24
CA ASN A 311 -21.59 3.42 31.25
C ASN A 311 -22.90 4.11 30.83
N LEU A 312 -23.25 4.11 29.55
CA LEU A 312 -24.46 4.75 29.01
C LEU A 312 -25.27 3.72 28.22
N THR A 313 -26.52 3.52 28.60
CA THR A 313 -27.41 2.50 28.03
C THR A 313 -28.77 3.10 27.70
N ILE A 314 -29.61 2.33 27.00
CA ILE A 314 -31.00 2.75 26.70
C ILE A 314 -31.84 2.89 27.99
N ASP A 315 -31.49 2.11 29.02
CA ASP A 315 -32.18 2.07 30.32
C ASP A 315 -32.04 3.39 31.09
N ASP A 316 -31.05 4.20 30.75
CA ASP A 316 -30.86 5.53 31.32
C ASP A 316 -31.91 6.54 30.80
N PHE A 317 -32.69 6.18 29.77
CA PHE A 317 -33.69 7.04 29.14
C PHE A 317 -35.11 6.46 29.16
N ILE A 318 -35.25 5.13 29.06
CA ILE A 318 -36.53 4.41 29.00
C ILE A 318 -36.44 3.14 29.84
N ASN A 319 -37.54 2.68 30.45
CA ASN A 319 -37.59 1.41 31.17
C ASN A 319 -37.36 0.19 30.24
N ALA A 320 -36.33 -0.60 30.57
CA ALA A 320 -35.79 -1.74 29.82
C ALA A 320 -36.78 -2.88 29.49
N GLU A 321 -37.87 -3.01 30.25
CA GLU A 321 -38.90 -4.06 30.06
C GLU A 321 -39.58 -4.02 28.68
N THR A 322 -39.31 -2.98 27.88
CA THR A 322 -39.90 -2.73 26.57
C THR A 322 -39.02 -3.18 25.38
N VAL A 323 -37.79 -3.65 25.62
CA VAL A 323 -36.82 -3.93 24.54
C VAL A 323 -36.41 -5.41 24.53
N ASP A 324 -36.95 -6.18 23.58
CA ASP A 324 -36.73 -7.64 23.47
C ASP A 324 -35.34 -8.06 22.95
N LYS A 325 -34.48 -7.11 22.55
CA LYS A 325 -33.19 -7.40 21.89
C LYS A 325 -31.98 -7.07 22.77
N SER A 326 -31.05 -8.01 22.83
CA SER A 326 -29.71 -7.77 23.39
C SER A 326 -28.99 -6.64 22.62
N PRO A 327 -28.28 -5.72 23.30
CA PRO A 327 -27.56 -4.65 22.65
C PRO A 327 -26.39 -5.19 21.81
N ASP A 328 -26.15 -4.52 20.69
CA ASP A 328 -24.96 -4.67 19.88
C ASP A 328 -23.88 -3.71 20.41
N ILE A 329 -22.77 -4.28 20.89
CA ILE A 329 -21.67 -3.54 21.52
C ILE A 329 -20.38 -3.93 20.82
N ASP A 330 -19.73 -2.93 20.19
CA ASP A 330 -18.43 -3.09 19.57
C ASP A 330 -17.42 -2.14 20.23
N CYS A 331 -16.48 -2.71 20.97
CA CYS A 331 -15.36 -1.96 21.54
C CYS A 331 -14.03 -2.38 20.91
N THR A 332 -13.28 -1.38 20.46
CA THR A 332 -11.94 -1.54 19.91
C THR A 332 -10.98 -0.63 20.65
N THR A 333 -9.80 -1.14 21.00
CA THR A 333 -8.77 -0.36 21.69
C THR A 333 -7.43 -0.49 20.97
N SER A 334 -6.75 0.63 20.81
CA SER A 334 -5.40 0.73 20.27
C SER A 334 -4.46 1.44 21.24
N ILE A 335 -3.21 1.60 20.81
CA ILE A 335 -2.26 2.48 21.49
C ILE A 335 -2.68 3.97 21.49
N LEU A 336 -3.56 4.39 20.59
CA LEU A 336 -3.98 5.79 20.43
C LEU A 336 -5.33 6.09 21.08
N ALA A 337 -6.31 5.20 20.98
CA ALA A 337 -7.67 5.45 21.42
C ALA A 337 -8.47 4.18 21.71
N THR A 338 -9.51 4.33 22.52
CA THR A 338 -10.59 3.35 22.69
C THR A 338 -11.82 3.87 21.99
N ARG A 339 -12.50 3.01 21.22
CA ARG A 339 -13.79 3.27 20.60
C ARG A 339 -14.82 2.33 21.21
N ILE A 340 -15.99 2.86 21.50
CA ILE A 340 -17.16 2.12 21.95
C ILE A 340 -18.32 2.51 21.03
N TYR A 341 -18.88 1.53 20.34
CA TYR A 341 -20.15 1.63 19.65
C TYR A 341 -21.19 0.85 20.44
N TYR A 342 -22.32 1.49 20.70
CA TYR A 342 -23.48 0.87 21.34
C TYR A 342 -24.69 1.07 20.44
N SER A 343 -25.48 0.02 20.27
CA SER A 343 -26.78 0.08 19.59
C SER A 343 -27.75 -0.89 20.26
N CYS A 344 -28.87 -0.38 20.76
CA CYS A 344 -29.93 -1.17 21.36
C CYS A 344 -31.30 -0.59 21.00
N GLY A 345 -32.32 -1.45 20.95
CA GLY A 345 -33.69 -1.00 20.71
C GLY A 345 -34.44 -1.75 19.61
N ASP A 346 -35.66 -1.28 19.37
CA ASP A 346 -36.57 -1.78 18.34
C ASP A 346 -36.93 -0.67 17.34
N LYS A 347 -38.10 -0.77 16.67
CA LYS A 347 -38.51 0.24 15.68
C LYS A 347 -38.92 1.56 16.33
N ASP A 348 -39.40 1.54 17.56
CA ASP A 348 -40.04 2.68 18.21
C ASP A 348 -39.14 3.29 19.30
N ASN A 349 -38.30 2.48 19.94
CA ASN A 349 -37.34 2.89 20.96
C ASN A 349 -35.94 2.43 20.58
N TYR A 350 -35.23 3.22 19.78
CA TYR A 350 -33.87 2.92 19.31
C TYR A 350 -32.84 3.91 19.86
N PHE A 351 -31.76 3.39 20.42
CA PHE A 351 -30.67 4.18 21.00
C PHE A 351 -29.32 3.69 20.49
N ASN A 352 -28.52 4.62 19.96
CA ASN A 352 -27.14 4.34 19.60
C ASN A 352 -26.22 5.52 19.86
N TYR A 353 -24.94 5.21 20.04
CA TYR A 353 -23.89 6.22 20.09
C TYR A 353 -22.53 5.64 19.68
N MET A 354 -21.62 6.55 19.32
CA MET A 354 -20.22 6.27 19.09
C MET A 354 -19.39 7.14 20.03
N LEU A 355 -18.61 6.51 20.91
CA LEU A 355 -17.69 7.18 21.83
C LEU A 355 -16.25 6.84 21.43
N LEU A 356 -15.42 7.86 21.30
CA LEU A 356 -13.97 7.75 21.19
C LEU A 356 -13.32 8.38 22.42
N GLU A 357 -12.45 7.63 23.09
CA GLU A 357 -11.68 8.07 24.24
C GLU A 357 -10.18 8.01 23.95
N SER A 358 -9.43 9.05 24.31
CA SER A 358 -7.98 9.08 24.14
C SER A 358 -7.31 9.97 25.18
N LYS A 359 -6.20 9.49 25.74
CA LYS A 359 -5.31 10.30 26.58
C LYS A 359 -4.51 11.34 25.80
N TYR A 360 -4.59 11.35 24.46
CA TYR A 360 -3.84 12.24 23.59
C TYR A 360 -4.75 13.34 23.02
N PRO A 361 -4.64 14.60 23.47
CA PRO A 361 -5.52 15.69 23.02
C PRO A 361 -5.49 15.93 21.50
N LEU A 362 -4.34 15.65 20.85
CA LEU A 362 -4.21 15.72 19.39
C LEU A 362 -5.09 14.70 18.66
N VAL A 363 -5.32 13.52 19.25
CA VAL A 363 -6.20 12.49 18.68
C VAL A 363 -7.65 12.95 18.75
N ILE A 364 -8.06 13.53 19.89
CA ILE A 364 -9.40 14.09 20.09
C ILE A 364 -9.68 15.22 19.11
N LYS A 365 -8.76 16.19 19.01
CA LYS A 365 -8.87 17.30 18.05
C LYS A 365 -8.90 16.81 16.60
N PHE A 366 -8.12 15.77 16.27
CA PHE A 366 -8.12 15.20 14.93
C PHE A 366 -9.47 14.54 14.60
N ASP A 367 -10.01 13.75 15.52
CA ASP A 367 -11.30 13.08 15.37
C ASP A 367 -12.46 14.07 15.27
N GLU A 368 -12.53 15.05 16.19
CA GLU A 368 -13.50 16.15 16.17
C GLU A 368 -13.55 16.83 14.79
N ASN A 369 -12.39 17.29 14.29
CA ASN A 369 -12.31 17.98 13.01
C ASN A 369 -12.73 17.07 11.85
N ARG A 370 -12.33 15.80 11.85
CA ARG A 370 -12.68 14.86 10.78
C ARG A 370 -14.16 14.52 10.79
N LEU A 371 -14.73 14.31 11.98
CA LEU A 371 -16.14 14.00 12.15
C LEU A 371 -17.02 15.16 11.69
N LEU A 372 -16.72 16.39 12.14
CA LEU A 372 -17.46 17.58 11.73
C LEU A 372 -17.38 17.83 10.22
N ASN A 373 -16.17 17.74 9.63
CA ASN A 373 -15.99 17.92 8.19
C ASN A 373 -16.79 16.88 7.39
N TRP A 374 -16.74 15.61 7.81
CA TRP A 374 -17.47 14.54 7.15
C TRP A 374 -18.99 14.74 7.23
N LEU A 375 -19.54 14.98 8.42
CA LEU A 375 -20.98 15.14 8.59
C LEU A 375 -21.51 16.40 7.90
N ASN A 376 -20.75 17.50 7.92
CA ASN A 376 -21.11 18.72 7.21
C ASN A 376 -21.07 18.53 5.68
N SER A 377 -20.15 17.71 5.17
CA SER A 377 -20.13 17.38 3.73
C SER A 377 -21.38 16.62 3.26
N ILE A 378 -22.07 15.93 4.17
CA ILE A 378 -23.34 15.20 3.93
C ILE A 378 -24.55 16.06 4.32
N SER A 379 -24.38 17.39 4.46
CA SER A 379 -25.46 18.37 4.72
C SER A 379 -26.17 18.22 6.08
N TYR A 380 -25.49 17.71 7.11
CA TYR A 380 -25.97 17.77 8.50
C TYR A 380 -25.80 19.15 9.14
N ASN A 381 -24.85 19.98 8.68
CA ASN A 381 -24.66 21.36 9.14
C ASN A 381 -24.63 21.51 10.68
N PHE A 382 -23.67 20.84 11.32
CA PHE A 382 -23.43 20.97 12.76
C PHE A 382 -22.96 22.38 13.12
N VAL A 383 -23.64 22.98 14.08
CA VAL A 383 -23.30 24.29 14.64
C VAL A 383 -23.04 24.12 16.13
N LYS A 384 -22.04 24.84 16.65
CA LYS A 384 -21.78 24.87 18.08
C LYS A 384 -22.95 25.55 18.79
N ILE A 385 -23.48 24.92 19.84
CA ILE A 385 -24.58 25.45 20.63
C ILE A 385 -24.13 25.73 22.07
N ASP A 386 -24.78 26.70 22.70
CA ASP A 386 -24.64 26.93 24.13
C ASP A 386 -25.58 25.96 24.86
N THR A 387 -25.09 25.35 25.94
CA THR A 387 -25.82 24.36 26.75
C THR A 387 -25.58 24.63 28.22
N ASN A 388 -26.38 24.01 29.09
CA ASN A 388 -26.21 24.07 30.54
C ASN A 388 -25.03 23.21 31.05
N LEU A 389 -24.33 22.51 30.15
CA LEU A 389 -23.18 21.68 30.51
C LEU A 389 -21.96 22.53 30.89
N PRO A 390 -21.00 21.99 31.67
CA PRO A 390 -19.78 22.69 32.03
C PRO A 390 -18.99 23.17 30.81
N LYS A 391 -18.34 24.35 30.94
CA LYS A 391 -17.64 25.05 29.84
C LYS A 391 -16.52 24.26 29.15
N ASN A 392 -16.02 23.20 29.79
CA ASN A 392 -15.02 22.29 29.22
C ASN A 392 -15.62 21.24 28.28
N ILE A 393 -16.95 21.18 28.13
CA ILE A 393 -17.65 20.37 27.17
C ILE A 393 -18.15 21.26 26.03
N VAL A 394 -17.69 20.98 24.82
CA VAL A 394 -18.19 21.65 23.62
C VAL A 394 -19.28 20.78 23.01
N VAL A 395 -20.43 21.37 22.71
CA VAL A 395 -21.56 20.67 22.10
C VAL A 395 -21.84 21.25 20.72
N TYR A 396 -21.92 20.38 19.73
CA TYR A 396 -22.41 20.70 18.40
C TYR A 396 -23.75 20.01 18.19
N SER A 397 -24.71 20.73 17.61
CA SER A 397 -26.01 20.19 17.24
C SER A 397 -26.26 20.38 15.74
N SER A 398 -26.95 19.42 15.14
CA SER A 398 -27.47 19.52 13.79
C SER A 398 -28.96 19.89 13.84
N SER A 399 -29.35 20.89 13.03
CA SER A 399 -30.77 21.24 12.85
C SER A 399 -31.59 20.12 12.18
N LYS A 400 -30.92 19.11 11.62
CA LYS A 400 -31.54 17.92 11.06
C LYS A 400 -31.33 16.74 12.01
N ASN A 401 -32.43 16.12 12.43
CA ASN A 401 -32.45 14.82 13.08
C ASN A 401 -31.88 14.74 14.51
N ASN A 402 -31.85 15.83 15.29
CA ASN A 402 -31.47 15.83 16.72
C ASN A 402 -30.13 15.10 17.01
N TRP A 403 -29.15 15.28 16.12
CA TRP A 403 -27.81 14.75 16.34
C TRP A 403 -26.98 15.72 17.16
N PHE A 404 -26.22 15.17 18.09
CA PHE A 404 -25.29 15.88 18.94
C PHE A 404 -23.87 15.30 18.82
N ILE A 405 -22.89 16.18 18.89
CA ILE A 405 -21.49 15.82 19.09
C ILE A 405 -21.01 16.54 20.34
N LEU A 406 -20.58 15.78 21.36
CA LEU A 406 -20.00 16.36 22.57
C LEU A 406 -18.50 16.08 22.57
N VAL A 407 -17.71 17.10 22.84
CA VAL A 407 -16.25 17.05 22.82
C VAL A 407 -15.70 17.57 24.14
N SER A 408 -14.77 16.80 24.73
CA SER A 408 -13.99 17.18 25.90
C SER A 408 -12.50 17.06 25.61
N LYS A 409 -11.63 17.16 26.63
CA LYS A 409 -10.18 17.03 26.45
C LYS A 409 -9.72 15.63 26.00
N ASP A 410 -10.50 14.60 26.34
CA ASP A 410 -10.15 13.19 26.23
C ASP A 410 -11.25 12.32 25.62
N LYS A 411 -12.42 12.89 25.28
CA LYS A 411 -13.56 12.15 24.72
C LYS A 411 -14.25 12.93 23.59
N VAL A 412 -14.64 12.21 22.53
CA VAL A 412 -15.56 12.66 21.47
C VAL A 412 -16.72 11.67 21.44
N ILE A 413 -17.95 12.17 21.52
CA ILE A 413 -19.14 11.33 21.36
C ILE A 413 -20.01 11.87 20.22
N ARG A 414 -20.46 10.97 19.36
CA ARG A 414 -21.53 11.20 18.40
C ARG A 414 -22.77 10.43 18.85
N ILE A 415 -23.87 11.14 19.04
CA ILE A 415 -25.09 10.58 19.61
C ILE A 415 -26.31 11.28 19.02
N ARG A 416 -27.46 10.60 19.03
CA ARG A 416 -28.73 11.15 18.56
C ARG A 416 -29.80 10.98 19.62
N ASN A 417 -30.58 12.04 19.85
CA ASN A 417 -31.80 11.92 20.62
C ASN A 417 -32.94 11.43 19.71
N HIS A 418 -33.41 10.22 19.96
CA HIS A 418 -34.53 9.59 19.24
C HIS A 418 -35.83 9.59 20.06
N PHE A 419 -35.78 10.04 21.31
CA PHE A 419 -36.87 9.87 22.25
C PHE A 419 -37.81 11.07 22.21
N ASN A 420 -39.09 10.81 21.92
CA ASN A 420 -40.11 11.87 21.88
C ASN A 420 -40.39 12.47 23.27
N ASN A 421 -40.15 11.71 24.33
CA ASN A 421 -40.50 12.06 25.71
C ASN A 421 -39.32 12.57 26.54
N VAL A 422 -38.12 12.67 25.95
CA VAL A 422 -36.92 13.16 26.64
C VAL A 422 -36.47 14.46 25.97
N SER A 423 -36.46 15.56 26.73
CA SER A 423 -35.98 16.84 26.22
C SER A 423 -34.49 16.76 25.87
N ASP A 424 -34.03 17.56 24.91
CA ASP A 424 -32.62 17.56 24.51
C ASP A 424 -31.70 17.98 25.68
N ASP A 425 -32.16 18.85 26.58
CA ASP A 425 -31.41 19.25 27.77
C ASP A 425 -31.28 18.09 28.77
N ASP A 426 -32.37 17.37 29.07
CA ASP A 426 -32.32 16.21 29.97
C ASP A 426 -31.49 15.08 29.37
N PHE A 427 -31.58 14.90 28.05
CA PHE A 427 -30.79 13.95 27.30
C PHE A 427 -29.29 14.24 27.44
N LEU A 428 -28.87 15.48 27.12
CA LEU A 428 -27.47 15.90 27.20
C LEU A 428 -26.93 15.84 28.63
N ASN A 429 -27.73 16.19 29.63
CA ASN A 429 -27.36 16.08 31.04
C ASN A 429 -27.10 14.63 31.46
N THR A 430 -27.96 13.70 31.03
CA THR A 430 -27.79 12.27 31.31
C THR A 430 -26.52 11.73 30.66
N VAL A 431 -26.27 12.07 29.39
CA VAL A 431 -25.04 11.71 28.67
C VAL A 431 -23.81 12.25 29.38
N TYR A 432 -23.84 13.51 29.81
CA TYR A 432 -22.75 14.16 30.55
C TYR A 432 -22.43 13.41 31.86
N LEU A 433 -23.45 13.14 32.67
CA LEU A 433 -23.28 12.46 33.96
C LEU A 433 -22.70 11.05 33.79
N LYS A 434 -23.17 10.30 32.79
CA LYS A 434 -22.76 8.91 32.59
C LYS A 434 -21.36 8.76 31.98
N LEU A 435 -20.97 9.67 31.08
CA LEU A 435 -19.75 9.53 30.29
C LEU A 435 -18.63 10.50 30.65
N PHE A 436 -18.91 11.63 31.30
CA PHE A 436 -17.89 12.67 31.57
C PHE A 436 -17.64 12.93 33.06
N CYS A 437 -18.53 12.50 33.96
CA CYS A 437 -18.34 12.62 35.41
C CYS A 437 -17.75 11.37 36.09
N ASN A 438 -17.65 10.26 35.36
CA ASN A 438 -17.10 8.98 35.84
C ASN A 438 -15.61 8.82 35.55
#